data_AF-A0A3B8VQF1-F1
#
_entry.id   AF-A0A3B8VQF1-F1
#
_cell.length_a   1.000
_cell.length_b   1.000
_cell.length_c   1.000
_cell.angle_alpha   90.00
_cell.angle_beta   90.00
_cell.angle_gamma   90.00
#
_symmetry.space_group_name_H-M   'P 1'
#
loop_
_entity.id
_entity.type
_entity.pdbx_description
1 polymer ?
#
loop_
_entity_poly.entity_id
_entity_poly.type
_entity_poly.pdbx_seq_one_letter_code
_entity_poly.pdbx_strand_id
1 'polypeptide(L)'
;MIENLSGLEHVVKLTSLDLFDTQSDVSPLASLTYLTGLDLGDNQIIDVSPLASLTNLTWLHLEDNPLNQESVFVHMSNFKA
;
A
#
# COMPACT_ATOMS: atom_id res chain seq x y z
N MET A 1 -6.07 16.78 -4.00
CA MET A 1 -5.88 15.82 -2.90
C MET A 1 -7.04 14.86 -2.88
N ILE A 2 -6.77 13.56 -2.89
CA ILE A 2 -7.76 12.52 -2.62
C ILE A 2 -7.48 12.11 -1.18
N GLU A 3 -8.30 12.50 -0.22
CA GLU A 3 -8.06 12.16 1.20
C GLU A 3 -8.62 10.78 1.58
N ASN A 4 -9.38 10.15 0.68
CA ASN A 4 -10.14 8.94 0.97
C ASN A 4 -10.11 7.99 -0.23
N LEU A 5 -9.66 6.76 0.02
CA LEU A 5 -9.49 5.69 -0.98
C LEU A 5 -10.70 4.74 -1.07
N SER A 6 -11.79 5.02 -0.34
CA SER A 6 -13.03 4.23 -0.42
C SER A 6 -13.59 4.19 -1.84
N GLY A 7 -14.17 3.05 -2.19
CA GLY A 7 -14.63 2.73 -3.54
C GLY A 7 -13.55 2.06 -4.40
N LEU A 8 -12.25 2.18 -4.07
CA LEU A 8 -11.20 1.46 -4.80
C LEU A 8 -11.36 -0.06 -4.66
N GLU A 9 -11.94 -0.53 -3.55
CA GLU A 9 -12.19 -1.96 -3.31
C GLU A 9 -13.07 -2.63 -4.37
N HIS A 10 -13.78 -1.84 -5.19
CA HIS A 10 -14.60 -2.34 -6.29
C HIS A 10 -13.85 -2.47 -7.62
N VAL A 11 -12.67 -1.87 -7.75
CA VAL A 11 -11.87 -1.85 -8.99
C VAL A 11 -10.78 -2.92 -8.94
N VAL A 12 -11.18 -4.15 -8.64
CA VAL A 12 -10.30 -5.29 -8.33
C VAL A 12 -9.38 -5.75 -9.47
N LYS A 13 -9.43 -5.13 -10.66
CA LYS A 13 -8.57 -5.49 -11.81
C LYS A 13 -7.40 -4.54 -12.01
N LEU A 14 -7.17 -3.60 -11.09
CA LEU A 14 -6.00 -2.72 -11.14
C LEU A 14 -4.72 -3.55 -10.92
N THR A 15 -3.72 -3.29 -11.75
CA THR A 15 -2.39 -3.94 -11.68
C THR A 15 -1.30 -2.97 -11.23
N SER A 16 -1.51 -1.66 -11.40
CA SER A 16 -0.63 -0.61 -10.90
C SER A 16 -1.46 0.48 -10.25
N LEU A 17 -0.97 1.05 -9.16
CA LEU A 17 -1.57 2.17 -8.47
C LEU A 17 -0.48 3.05 -7.88
N ASP A 18 -0.56 4.35 -8.15
CA ASP A 18 0.36 5.33 -7.60
C ASP A 18 -0.45 6.35 -6.80
N LEU A 19 -0.11 6.52 -5.52
CA LEU A 19 -0.73 7.49 -4.64
C LEU A 19 0.36 8.34 -3.98
N PHE A 20 0.20 9.65 -4.05
CA PHE A 20 1.16 10.60 -3.49
C PHE A 20 0.44 11.66 -2.68
N ASP A 21 1.16 12.23 -1.72
CA ASP A 21 0.74 13.29 -0.82
C ASP A 21 -0.49 12.95 0.04
N THR A 22 -0.26 12.85 1.35
CA THR A 22 -1.23 12.86 2.46
C THR A 22 -1.98 11.56 2.79
N GLN A 23 -1.71 10.42 2.15
CA GLN A 23 -2.39 9.18 2.53
C GLN A 23 -1.86 8.62 3.86
N SER A 24 -2.75 8.35 4.81
CA SER A 24 -2.39 7.69 6.07
C SER A 24 -3.10 6.36 6.29
N ASP A 25 -4.30 6.20 5.72
CA ASP A 25 -5.08 4.97 5.76
C ASP A 25 -5.11 4.29 4.39
N VAL A 26 -4.41 3.16 4.29
CA VAL A 26 -4.35 2.31 3.09
C VAL A 26 -5.24 1.06 3.20
N SER A 27 -6.11 0.98 4.21
CA SER A 27 -7.04 -0.15 4.39
C SER A 27 -7.88 -0.48 3.14
N PRO A 28 -8.37 0.50 2.36
CA PRO A 28 -9.12 0.21 1.14
C PRO A 28 -8.33 -0.56 0.06
N LEU A 29 -6.99 -0.51 0.12
CA LEU A 29 -6.14 -1.22 -0.85
C LEU A 29 -6.10 -2.73 -0.61
N ALA A 30 -6.47 -3.22 0.58
CA ALA A 30 -6.32 -4.62 0.98
C ALA A 30 -7.05 -5.63 0.07
N SER A 31 -8.06 -5.20 -0.68
CA SER A 31 -8.81 -6.04 -1.62
C SER A 31 -8.26 -6.03 -3.04
N LEU A 32 -7.29 -5.15 -3.35
CA LEU A 32 -6.68 -5.00 -4.68
C LEU A 32 -5.62 -6.06 -4.97
N THR A 33 -5.97 -7.33 -4.77
CA THR A 33 -5.04 -8.47 -4.79
C THR A 33 -4.42 -8.75 -6.17
N TYR A 34 -4.87 -8.06 -7.23
CA TYR A 34 -4.28 -8.11 -8.57
C TYR A 34 -3.17 -7.08 -8.80
N LEU A 35 -2.88 -6.21 -7.83
CA LEU A 35 -1.78 -5.25 -7.93
C LEU A 35 -0.44 -6.00 -8.05
N THR A 36 0.35 -5.57 -9.02
CA THR A 36 1.71 -6.02 -9.26
C THR A 36 2.74 -4.92 -8.97
N GLY A 37 2.31 -3.66 -9.02
CA GLY A 37 3.10 -2.48 -8.64
C GLY A 37 2.27 -1.51 -7.79
N LEU A 38 2.88 -0.94 -6.75
CA LEU A 38 2.24 0.02 -5.87
C LEU A 38 3.23 1.09 -5.43
N ASP A 39 2.99 2.33 -5.82
CA ASP A 39 3.74 3.48 -5.33
C ASP A 39 2.96 4.20 -4.22
N LEU A 40 3.55 4.25 -3.03
CA LEU A 40 3.05 4.93 -1.85
C LEU A 40 4.11 5.87 -1.26
N GLY A 41 5.14 6.25 -2.02
CA GLY A 41 6.15 7.21 -1.59
C GLY A 41 5.54 8.56 -1.18
N ASP A 42 6.23 9.30 -0.31
CA ASP A 42 5.82 10.66 0.11
C ASP A 42 4.39 10.73 0.69
N ASN A 43 4.07 9.82 1.61
CA ASN A 43 2.77 9.76 2.29
C ASN A 43 2.92 9.83 3.82
N GLN A 44 1.82 9.60 4.54
CA GLN A 44 1.73 9.65 6.02
C GLN A 44 1.39 8.28 6.61
N ILE A 45 1.85 7.21 5.97
CA ILE A 45 1.55 5.83 6.35
C ILE A 45 2.42 5.44 7.54
N ILE A 46 1.75 4.92 8.58
CA ILE A 46 2.41 4.40 9.79
C ILE A 46 2.30 2.87 9.84
N ASP A 47 1.21 2.30 9.31
CA ASP A 47 0.94 0.87 9.33
C ASP A 47 0.69 0.33 7.92
N VAL A 48 1.49 -0.65 7.52
CA VAL A 48 1.40 -1.36 6.24
C VAL A 48 0.72 -2.72 6.36
N SER A 49 0.17 -3.07 7.54
CA SER A 49 -0.59 -4.31 7.73
C SER A 49 -1.69 -4.54 6.67
N PRO A 50 -2.40 -3.52 6.15
CA PRO A 50 -3.41 -3.76 5.11
C PRO A 50 -2.83 -4.21 3.77
N LEU A 51 -1.54 -3.99 3.52
CA LEU A 51 -0.86 -4.40 2.29
C LEU A 51 -0.48 -5.89 2.30
N ALA A 52 -0.57 -6.58 3.44
CA ALA A 52 -0.15 -7.98 3.57
C ALA A 52 -0.94 -8.96 2.70
N SER A 53 -2.15 -8.60 2.27
CA SER A 53 -2.97 -9.38 1.35
C SER A 53 -2.58 -9.25 -0.11
N LEU A 54 -1.70 -8.30 -0.46
CA LEU A 54 -1.29 -7.98 -1.83
C LEU A 54 -0.19 -8.93 -2.33
N THR A 55 -0.50 -10.22 -2.34
CA THR A 55 0.46 -11.32 -2.60
C THR A 55 1.03 -11.37 -4.02
N ASN A 56 0.43 -10.64 -4.97
CA ASN A 56 0.92 -10.52 -6.35
C ASN A 56 1.85 -9.32 -6.57
N LEU A 57 2.10 -8.49 -5.54
CA LEU A 57 2.99 -7.36 -5.69
C LEU A 57 4.43 -7.83 -5.97
N THR A 58 5.01 -7.23 -7.00
CA THR A 58 6.41 -7.44 -7.42
C THR A 58 7.27 -6.20 -7.20
N TRP A 59 6.63 -5.05 -7.02
CA TRP A 59 7.27 -3.77 -6.75
C TRP A 59 6.42 -2.95 -5.79
N LEU A 60 7.07 -2.33 -4.82
CA LEU A 60 6.44 -1.48 -3.82
C LEU A 60 7.41 -0.38 -3.38
N HIS A 61 6.96 0.86 -3.43
CA HIS A 61 7.69 2.01 -2.93
C HIS A 61 6.98 2.61 -1.71
N LEU A 62 7.72 2.75 -0.62
CA LEU A 62 7.21 3.24 0.68
C LEU A 62 8.16 4.27 1.30
N GLU A 63 9.13 4.79 0.54
CA GLU A 63 10.07 5.79 1.07
C GLU A 63 9.30 7.06 1.47
N ASP A 64 9.92 7.86 2.33
CA ASP A 64 9.34 9.11 2.82
C ASP A 64 7.95 8.97 3.49
N ASN A 65 7.75 7.84 4.19
CA ASN A 65 6.62 7.61 5.10
C ASN A 65 7.09 7.44 6.55
N PRO A 66 6.29 7.86 7.55
CA PRO A 66 6.59 7.68 8.98
C PRO A 66 6.28 6.24 9.47
N LEU A 67 6.82 5.23 8.77
CA LEU A 67 6.51 3.82 8.99
C LEU A 67 6.87 3.36 10.42
N ASN A 68 5.97 2.59 11.03
CA ASN A 68 6.28 1.86 12.25
C ASN A 68 7.17 0.65 11.95
N GLN A 69 8.35 0.58 12.59
CA GLN A 69 9.30 -0.51 12.44
C GLN A 69 8.70 -1.90 12.70
N GLU A 70 7.78 -2.03 13.67
CA GLU A 70 7.11 -3.28 13.97
C GLU A 70 6.21 -3.72 12.80
N SER A 71 5.42 -2.78 12.25
CA SER A 71 4.54 -3.05 11.11
C SER A 71 5.35 -3.52 9.90
N VAL A 72 6.45 -2.83 9.60
CA VAL A 72 7.36 -3.20 8.51
C VAL A 72 7.98 -4.57 8.76
N PHE A 73 8.52 -4.83 9.96
CA PHE A 73 9.15 -6.10 10.28
C PHE A 73 8.19 -7.29 10.13
N VAL A 74 6.94 -7.14 10.61
CA VAL A 74 5.95 -8.22 10.57
C VAL A 74 5.43 -8.48 9.16
N HIS A 75 5.11 -7.43 8.40
CA HIS A 75 4.36 -7.57 7.14
C HIS A 75 5.24 -7.52 5.89
N MET A 76 6.40 -6.86 5.96
CA MET A 76 7.29 -6.66 4.81
C MET A 76 8.50 -7.60 4.80
N SER A 77 8.71 -8.40 5.86
CA SER A 77 9.85 -9.33 5.95
C SER A 77 9.88 -10.41 4.85
N ASN A 78 8.73 -10.70 4.24
CA ASN A 78 8.62 -11.65 3.13
C ASN A 78 8.58 -10.98 1.75
N PHE A 79 8.59 -9.64 1.71
CA PHE A 79 8.51 -8.89 0.47
C PHE A 79 9.89 -8.90 -0.19
N LYS A 80 10.04 -9.74 -1.21
CA LYS A 80 11.27 -9.84 -2.01
C LYS A 80 11.17 -8.85 -3.16
N ALA A 81 11.54 -7.60 -2.90
CA ALA A 81 11.96 -6.66 -3.94
C ALA A 81 13.44 -6.90 -4.27
#